data_AF-K1Q021-F1
#
_entry.id   AF-K1Q021-F1
#
_cell.length_a   1.000
_cell.length_b   1.000
_cell.length_c   1.000
_cell.angle_alpha   90.00
_cell.angle_beta   90.00
_cell.angle_gamma   90.00
#
_symmetry.space_group_name_H-M   'P 1'
#
loop_
_entity.id
_entity.type
_entity.pdbx_description
1 polymer ?
#
loop_
_entity_poly.entity_id
_entity_poly.type
_entity_poly.pdbx_seq_one_letter_code
_entity_poly.pdbx_strand_id
1 'polypeptide(L)'
;MIKKSKCARDAVMNVLRRMIKKEVKNANIPSLKIPSTVKSLQDFQWQRVMQEASHNIPLLTGLLQGSLSCRWNKNADIDDKGNVDSLVPALGFLMGTILHFHNPKKYNLLQTIISVEMYRSGCNQKIFRWFQKLGWCKGVKGTRTAVDKLCTEFDDSINSWKNAIQVELQGPQPDEHQSSVEDSDSDSSDDSVNSIISASSENQDSSDVEVSSEDEVDAIPLPQDNSFLNDQIENGNQNPAYSVCWDNVQKLSVTQHHLRQDNKMMLWALCFAAKNRISFRHLDDVDDKCSISDIQLKNYLPSIQDWRNLQKRMECVVQNIVQKNFPQFSEAHVATIQHQYSDISETKSEIVNLGVIQENPSSARGKLEILKYLHKYVPIGQNGHPYPILCHGDQLSVERMVEAKLSMAFSEDETDQLTGLIPRPQGFHKRCILLQDSMNMLFSGSTVGDKGSLFHIKNRFGFRTVKKKISDCVNSAVDFFNFVTEGSVCMIVCNILNIDNIDVNSDVIPEDGTERQEMFEDICKRVVQLVWPKIDMKSIQQAAEGDVVQDSDSDDDPQYLDDTILYWNDQTQDELEETLPYYEDSDDEFGMN
;
A
#
# COMPACT_ATOMS: atom_id res chain seq x y z
N MET A 1 69.05 -1.37 -21.93
CA MET A 1 69.57 -2.23 -20.85
C MET A 1 68.48 -3.01 -20.09
N ILE A 2 67.44 -2.36 -19.54
CA ILE A 2 66.41 -3.01 -18.70
C ILE A 2 65.67 -4.16 -19.42
N LYS A 3 65.36 -4.03 -20.71
CA LYS A 3 64.68 -5.11 -21.48
C LYS A 3 65.49 -6.41 -21.63
N LYS A 4 66.82 -6.35 -21.52
CA LYS A 4 67.71 -7.49 -21.86
C LYS A 4 68.38 -8.14 -20.64
N SER A 5 68.38 -7.50 -19.46
CA SER A 5 69.03 -8.03 -18.25
C SER A 5 68.00 -8.43 -17.18
N LYS A 6 68.04 -9.70 -16.75
CA LYS A 6 67.19 -10.20 -15.66
C LYS A 6 67.51 -9.50 -14.33
N CYS A 7 68.78 -9.39 -13.95
CA CYS A 7 69.20 -8.68 -12.73
C CYS A 7 68.75 -7.21 -12.72
N ALA A 8 68.83 -6.51 -13.86
CA ALA A 8 68.36 -5.12 -13.93
C ALA A 8 66.84 -5.02 -13.73
N ARG A 9 66.06 -5.95 -14.30
CA ARG A 9 64.59 -6.02 -14.06
C ARG A 9 64.28 -6.31 -12.60
N ASP A 10 64.95 -7.29 -12.01
CA ASP A 10 64.72 -7.68 -10.61
C ASP A 10 65.08 -6.55 -9.64
N ALA A 11 66.16 -5.81 -9.90
CA ALA A 11 66.55 -4.63 -9.13
C ALA A 11 65.48 -3.51 -9.22
N VAL A 12 65.00 -3.20 -10.44
CA VAL A 12 63.94 -2.19 -10.64
C VAL A 12 62.64 -2.62 -9.97
N MET A 13 62.24 -3.88 -10.11
CA MET A 13 61.04 -4.43 -9.45
C MET A 13 61.14 -4.36 -7.93
N ASN A 14 62.32 -4.60 -7.36
CA ASN A 14 62.55 -4.48 -5.93
C ASN A 14 62.45 -3.02 -5.43
N VAL A 15 62.96 -2.06 -6.19
CA VAL A 15 62.83 -0.63 -5.86
C VAL A 15 61.36 -0.20 -5.93
N LEU A 16 60.67 -0.49 -7.04
CA LEU A 16 59.24 -0.18 -7.22
C LEU A 16 58.40 -0.79 -6.11
N ARG A 17 58.63 -2.07 -5.77
CA ARG A 17 57.93 -2.74 -4.67
C ARG A 17 58.09 -2.01 -3.33
N ARG A 18 59.31 -1.53 -3.00
CA ARG A 18 59.53 -0.79 -1.75
C ARG A 18 58.83 0.57 -1.76
N MET A 19 58.85 1.27 -2.89
CA MET A 19 58.17 2.56 -3.04
C MET A 19 56.65 2.41 -2.92
N ILE A 20 56.04 1.48 -3.65
CA ILE A 20 54.60 1.20 -3.58
C ILE A 20 54.19 0.78 -2.17
N LYS A 21 54.95 -0.09 -1.50
CA LYS A 21 54.65 -0.47 -0.11
C LYS A 21 54.63 0.73 0.83
N LYS A 22 55.56 1.67 0.68
CA LYS A 22 55.60 2.90 1.48
C LYS A 22 54.39 3.79 1.18
N GLU A 23 54.03 3.91 -0.08
CA GLU A 23 52.90 4.68 -0.56
C GLU A 23 51.56 4.13 -0.02
N VAL A 24 51.32 2.83 -0.22
CA VAL A 24 50.13 2.11 0.27
C VAL A 24 50.01 2.19 1.79
N LYS A 25 51.14 2.10 2.51
CA LYS A 25 51.15 2.23 3.98
C LYS A 25 50.64 3.58 4.46
N ASN A 26 50.95 4.64 3.71
CA ASN A 26 50.56 6.01 4.02
C ASN A 26 49.28 6.46 3.30
N ALA A 27 48.65 5.57 2.53
CA ALA A 27 47.50 5.91 1.71
C ALA A 27 46.35 6.47 2.56
N ASN A 28 45.75 7.55 2.05
CA ASN A 28 44.53 8.15 2.58
C ASN A 28 43.52 8.36 1.45
N ILE A 29 42.63 7.39 1.24
CA ILE A 29 41.52 7.51 0.28
C ILE A 29 40.20 7.55 1.06
N PRO A 30 39.71 8.73 1.47
CA PRO A 30 38.46 8.86 2.24
C PRO A 30 37.29 8.10 1.65
N SER A 31 37.10 8.16 0.33
CA SER A 31 35.97 7.54 -0.38
C SER A 31 35.91 6.01 -0.23
N LEU A 32 37.02 5.34 0.13
CA LEU A 32 37.08 3.89 0.37
C LEU A 32 37.01 3.51 1.86
N LYS A 33 36.97 4.49 2.76
CA LYS A 33 36.95 4.31 4.23
C LYS A 33 35.59 4.53 4.85
N ILE A 34 34.65 5.06 4.08
CA ILE A 34 33.32 5.43 4.55
C ILE A 34 32.62 4.15 5.06
N PRO A 35 31.88 4.22 6.18
CA PRO A 35 30.99 3.15 6.60
C PRO A 35 30.00 2.79 5.50
N SER A 36 29.63 1.53 5.38
CA SER A 36 28.65 1.07 4.40
C SER A 36 27.22 1.34 4.88
N THR A 37 26.78 2.59 4.77
CA THR A 37 25.38 3.02 4.98
C THR A 37 24.65 3.18 3.64
N VAL A 38 23.32 3.17 3.62
CA VAL A 38 22.54 3.35 2.37
C VAL A 38 22.94 4.65 1.66
N LYS A 39 23.03 5.75 2.41
CA LYS A 39 23.48 7.05 1.90
C LYS A 39 24.88 7.00 1.29
N SER A 40 25.83 6.34 1.96
CA SER A 40 27.20 6.20 1.43
C SER A 40 27.26 5.45 0.11
N LEU A 41 26.31 4.53 -0.14
CA LEU A 41 26.21 3.77 -1.38
C LEU A 41 25.59 4.61 -2.50
N GLN A 42 24.59 5.43 -2.19
CA GLN A 42 23.97 6.37 -3.13
C GLN A 42 24.96 7.46 -3.58
N ASP A 43 25.76 7.97 -2.63
CA ASP A 43 26.73 9.05 -2.88
C ASP A 43 28.07 8.53 -3.46
N PHE A 44 28.25 7.21 -3.60
CA PHE A 44 29.52 6.62 -4.03
C PHE A 44 29.80 6.92 -5.51
N GLN A 45 30.96 7.52 -5.78
CA GLN A 45 31.39 7.88 -7.14
C GLN A 45 32.81 7.39 -7.41
N TRP A 46 32.99 6.58 -8.45
CA TRP A 46 34.29 6.02 -8.81
C TRP A 46 35.30 7.10 -9.23
N GLN A 47 34.83 8.17 -9.88
CA GLN A 47 35.66 9.29 -10.31
C GLN A 47 36.34 9.96 -9.11
N ARG A 48 35.61 10.12 -8.00
CA ARG A 48 36.14 10.68 -6.75
C ARG A 48 37.22 9.78 -6.14
N VAL A 49 36.98 8.46 -6.10
CA VAL A 49 37.98 7.48 -5.67
C VAL A 49 39.25 7.60 -6.50
N MET A 50 39.13 7.78 -7.82
CA MET A 50 40.25 7.88 -8.74
C MET A 50 41.03 9.19 -8.64
N GLN A 51 40.36 10.30 -8.33
CA GLN A 51 41.02 11.58 -8.06
C GLN A 51 41.82 11.50 -6.76
N GLU A 52 41.21 10.97 -5.68
CA GLU A 52 41.87 10.75 -4.39
C GLU A 52 43.07 9.80 -4.53
N ALA A 53 42.90 8.74 -5.31
CA ALA A 53 43.95 7.78 -5.66
C ALA A 53 45.17 8.41 -6.32
N SER A 54 44.94 9.15 -7.40
CA SER A 54 45.99 9.76 -8.20
C SER A 54 46.80 10.77 -7.39
N HIS A 55 46.17 11.41 -6.39
CA HIS A 55 46.84 12.33 -5.48
C HIS A 55 47.60 11.64 -4.34
N ASN A 56 47.01 10.61 -3.71
CA ASN A 56 47.55 10.01 -2.49
C ASN A 56 48.46 8.79 -2.73
N ILE A 57 48.25 8.07 -3.83
CA ILE A 57 49.05 6.92 -4.26
C ILE A 57 49.39 6.99 -5.77
N PRO A 58 50.00 8.10 -6.26
CA PRO A 58 50.31 8.32 -7.67
C PRO A 58 51.13 7.22 -8.34
N LEU A 59 52.13 6.63 -7.67
CA LEU A 59 53.00 5.62 -8.26
C LEU A 59 52.24 4.31 -8.49
N LEU A 60 51.46 3.85 -7.51
CA LEU A 60 50.58 2.69 -7.68
C LEU A 60 49.53 2.94 -8.76
N THR A 61 48.89 4.12 -8.75
CA THR A 61 47.85 4.49 -9.71
C THR A 61 48.41 4.50 -11.14
N GLY A 62 49.55 5.17 -11.36
CA GLY A 62 50.21 5.23 -12.66
C GLY A 62 50.71 3.87 -13.16
N LEU A 63 51.17 2.99 -12.26
CA LEU A 63 51.54 1.61 -12.64
C LEU A 63 50.34 0.77 -13.06
N LEU A 64 49.22 0.86 -12.36
CA LEU A 64 47.99 0.15 -12.72
C LEU A 64 47.41 0.68 -14.03
N GLN A 65 47.34 2.01 -14.19
CA GLN A 65 46.93 2.65 -15.43
C GLN A 65 47.82 2.22 -16.59
N GLY A 66 49.14 2.34 -16.45
CA GLY A 66 50.10 1.95 -17.50
C GLY A 66 50.06 0.46 -17.84
N SER A 67 49.75 -0.40 -16.86
CA SER A 67 49.58 -1.85 -17.09
C SER A 67 48.31 -2.16 -17.89
N LEU A 68 47.24 -1.40 -17.65
CA LEU A 68 45.97 -1.54 -18.36
C LEU A 68 46.00 -0.88 -19.76
N SER A 69 46.89 0.10 -19.97
CA SER A 69 47.12 0.82 -21.24
C SER A 69 48.02 0.09 -22.24
N CYS A 70 48.59 -1.07 -21.87
CA CYS A 70 49.55 -1.75 -22.74
C CYS A 70 48.86 -2.28 -24.01
N ARG A 71 49.51 -2.05 -25.17
CA ARG A 71 49.13 -2.26 -26.60
C ARG A 71 48.28 -3.49 -26.99
N TRP A 72 48.01 -4.43 -26.10
CA TRP A 72 47.30 -5.67 -26.36
C TRP A 72 45.81 -5.59 -26.02
N ASN A 73 45.36 -4.50 -25.40
CA ASN A 73 43.96 -4.28 -25.04
C ASN A 73 43.39 -3.07 -25.80
N LYS A 74 43.01 -3.25 -27.08
CA LYS A 74 42.54 -2.18 -27.97
C LYS A 74 41.20 -1.53 -27.55
N ASN A 75 40.53 -2.09 -26.55
CA ASN A 75 39.24 -1.60 -26.03
C ASN A 75 39.39 -0.75 -24.76
N ALA A 76 40.62 -0.56 -24.28
CA ALA A 76 40.93 0.33 -23.16
C ALA A 76 41.14 1.74 -23.69
N ASP A 77 40.06 2.46 -23.99
CA ASP A 77 40.15 3.85 -24.44
C ASP A 77 40.50 4.73 -23.23
N ILE A 78 41.65 5.39 -23.29
CA ILE A 78 42.13 6.34 -22.30
C ILE A 78 42.14 7.67 -23.04
N ASP A 79 41.31 8.62 -22.59
CA ASP A 79 41.27 9.93 -23.24
C ASP A 79 42.63 10.66 -23.07
N ASP A 80 42.88 11.67 -23.90
CA ASP A 80 44.12 12.46 -23.87
C ASP A 80 44.32 13.25 -22.53
N LYS A 81 43.35 13.20 -21.63
CA LYS A 81 43.40 13.76 -20.27
C LYS A 81 43.69 12.70 -19.20
N GLY A 82 43.83 11.43 -19.58
CA GLY A 82 44.09 10.31 -18.67
C GLY A 82 42.85 9.76 -17.96
N ASN A 83 41.64 10.13 -18.39
CA ASN A 83 40.39 9.59 -17.87
C ASN A 83 40.07 8.26 -18.56
N VAL A 84 39.53 7.34 -17.77
CA VAL A 84 39.39 5.93 -18.15
C VAL A 84 37.95 5.49 -17.96
N ASP A 85 36.98 6.23 -18.52
CA ASP A 85 35.56 6.16 -18.10
C ASP A 85 34.99 4.73 -18.02
N SER A 86 35.39 3.80 -18.90
CA SER A 86 34.96 2.39 -18.83
C SER A 86 35.80 1.47 -17.92
N LEU A 87 37.07 1.81 -17.64
CA LEU A 87 37.95 1.02 -16.75
C LEU A 87 38.10 1.63 -15.35
N VAL A 88 37.58 2.83 -15.09
CA VAL A 88 37.61 3.51 -13.80
C VAL A 88 37.07 2.59 -12.68
N PRO A 89 35.96 1.85 -12.86
CA PRO A 89 35.51 0.87 -11.86
C PRO A 89 36.50 -0.29 -11.65
N ALA A 90 37.08 -0.83 -12.73
CA ALA A 90 38.03 -1.94 -12.65
C ALA A 90 39.33 -1.53 -11.94
N LEU A 91 39.83 -0.34 -12.26
CA LEU A 91 41.05 0.22 -11.68
C LEU A 91 40.84 0.58 -10.21
N GLY A 92 39.70 1.22 -9.90
CA GLY A 92 39.27 1.50 -8.53
C GLY A 92 39.08 0.23 -7.71
N PHE A 93 38.54 -0.84 -8.30
CA PHE A 93 38.38 -2.14 -7.65
C PHE A 93 39.72 -2.83 -7.35
N LEU A 94 40.65 -2.86 -8.31
CA LEU A 94 41.99 -3.41 -8.11
C LEU A 94 42.73 -2.67 -6.99
N MET A 95 42.68 -1.34 -7.04
CA MET A 95 43.22 -0.48 -6.02
C MET A 95 42.62 -0.73 -4.64
N GLY A 96 41.29 -0.72 -4.54
CA GLY A 96 40.61 -0.94 -3.27
C GLY A 96 40.88 -2.33 -2.70
N THR A 97 41.08 -3.34 -3.56
CA THR A 97 41.51 -4.68 -3.16
C THR A 97 42.94 -4.67 -2.58
N ILE A 98 43.89 -3.97 -3.24
CA ILE A 98 45.26 -3.84 -2.72
C ILE A 98 45.28 -3.12 -1.37
N LEU A 99 44.50 -2.03 -1.24
CA LEU A 99 44.36 -1.28 0.01
C LEU A 99 43.69 -2.12 1.12
N HIS A 100 42.68 -2.92 0.76
CA HIS A 100 42.03 -3.87 1.67
C HIS A 100 43.03 -4.90 2.19
N PHE A 101 43.84 -5.53 1.32
CA PHE A 101 44.87 -6.49 1.76
C PHE A 101 45.88 -5.88 2.73
N HIS A 102 46.20 -4.59 2.58
CA HIS A 102 47.12 -3.90 3.48
C HIS A 102 46.45 -3.50 4.81
N ASN A 103 45.21 -3.00 4.78
CA ASN A 103 44.47 -2.63 5.99
C ASN A 103 42.97 -2.93 5.85
N PRO A 104 42.56 -4.18 6.14
CA PRO A 104 41.18 -4.63 5.93
C PRO A 104 40.14 -3.89 6.79
N LYS A 105 40.54 -3.41 7.97
CA LYS A 105 39.66 -2.66 8.88
C LYS A 105 39.33 -1.27 8.33
N LYS A 106 40.29 -0.65 7.65
CA LYS A 106 40.19 0.73 7.15
C LYS A 106 39.54 0.79 5.77
N TYR A 107 39.84 -0.18 4.90
CA TYR A 107 39.39 -0.19 3.51
C TYR A 107 38.50 -1.41 3.25
N ASN A 108 37.25 -1.34 3.70
CA ASN A 108 36.32 -2.49 3.65
C ASN A 108 35.06 -2.21 2.83
N LEU A 109 34.90 -0.99 2.31
CA LEU A 109 33.67 -0.56 1.65
C LEU A 109 33.35 -1.44 0.44
N LEU A 110 34.29 -1.61 -0.49
CA LEU A 110 34.09 -2.42 -1.71
C LEU A 110 33.79 -3.88 -1.40
N GLN A 111 34.54 -4.48 -0.47
CA GLN A 111 34.31 -5.86 -0.04
C GLN A 111 32.92 -6.02 0.59
N THR A 112 32.42 -4.98 1.27
CA THR A 112 31.06 -4.94 1.78
C THR A 112 30.05 -4.91 0.64
N ILE A 113 30.18 -3.97 -0.29
CA ILE A 113 29.27 -3.79 -1.43
C ILE A 113 29.13 -5.09 -2.22
N ILE A 114 30.26 -5.68 -2.61
CA ILE A 114 30.28 -6.93 -3.38
C ILE A 114 29.64 -8.07 -2.58
N SER A 115 29.93 -8.16 -1.28
CA SER A 115 29.35 -9.20 -0.44
C SER A 115 27.82 -9.08 -0.29
N VAL A 116 27.31 -7.85 -0.17
CA VAL A 116 25.86 -7.58 -0.09
C VAL A 116 25.20 -7.93 -1.42
N GLU A 117 25.81 -7.57 -2.55
CA GLU A 117 25.26 -7.91 -3.87
C GLU A 117 25.27 -9.41 -4.14
N MET A 118 26.33 -10.10 -3.74
CA MET A 118 26.38 -11.56 -3.77
C MET A 118 25.29 -12.20 -2.90
N TYR A 119 25.04 -11.62 -1.72
CA TYR A 119 24.00 -12.10 -0.81
C TYR A 119 22.61 -11.91 -1.43
N ARG A 120 22.34 -10.73 -1.98
CA ARG A 120 21.11 -10.39 -2.71
C ARG A 120 20.87 -11.32 -3.90
N SER A 121 21.94 -11.72 -4.59
CA SER A 121 21.91 -12.64 -5.72
C SER A 121 21.77 -14.12 -5.32
N GLY A 122 21.63 -14.44 -4.02
CA GLY A 122 21.48 -15.82 -3.55
C GLY A 122 22.75 -16.67 -3.73
N CYS A 123 23.95 -16.06 -3.77
CA CYS A 123 25.19 -16.80 -3.96
C CYS A 123 25.43 -17.83 -2.83
N ASN A 124 25.87 -19.02 -3.21
CA ASN A 124 26.15 -20.07 -2.23
C ASN A 124 27.36 -19.75 -1.33
N GLN A 125 27.44 -20.37 -0.16
CA GLN A 125 28.53 -20.12 0.79
C GLN A 125 29.93 -20.52 0.27
N LYS A 126 30.02 -21.45 -0.69
CA LYS A 126 31.31 -21.86 -1.29
C LYS A 126 31.92 -20.72 -2.11
N ILE A 127 31.09 -20.01 -2.88
CA ILE A 127 31.48 -18.83 -3.67
C ILE A 127 31.97 -17.73 -2.73
N PHE A 128 31.25 -17.45 -1.64
CA PHE A 128 31.71 -16.51 -0.60
C PHE A 128 33.10 -16.87 -0.06
N ARG A 129 33.36 -18.16 0.25
CA ARG A 129 34.68 -18.59 0.74
C ARG A 129 35.79 -18.40 -0.30
N TRP A 130 35.49 -18.60 -1.58
CA TRP A 130 36.45 -18.41 -2.67
C TRP A 130 36.80 -16.94 -2.86
N PHE A 131 35.79 -16.07 -2.99
CA PHE A 131 36.02 -14.64 -3.19
C PHE A 131 36.56 -13.93 -1.96
N GLN A 132 36.25 -14.43 -0.75
CA GLN A 132 36.88 -13.95 0.47
C GLN A 132 38.40 -14.21 0.47
N LYS A 133 38.85 -15.39 0.00
CA LYS A 133 40.29 -15.71 -0.12
C LYS A 133 41.01 -14.80 -1.13
N LEU A 134 40.29 -14.33 -2.15
CA LEU A 134 40.80 -13.37 -3.13
C LEU A 134 40.73 -11.91 -2.64
N GLY A 135 40.15 -11.66 -1.45
CA GLY A 135 39.99 -10.31 -0.90
C GLY A 135 38.91 -9.48 -1.60
N TRP A 136 38.00 -10.13 -2.34
CA TRP A 136 36.97 -9.45 -3.14
C TRP A 136 35.69 -9.19 -2.36
N CYS A 137 35.39 -10.02 -1.37
CA CYS A 137 34.18 -9.89 -0.56
C CYS A 137 34.46 -10.20 0.91
N LYS A 138 33.52 -9.80 1.78
CA LYS A 138 33.47 -10.27 3.16
C LYS A 138 33.12 -11.76 3.23
N GLY A 139 33.46 -12.40 4.36
CA GLY A 139 32.92 -13.72 4.68
C GLY A 139 31.42 -13.67 4.97
N VAL A 140 30.74 -14.82 4.90
CA VAL A 140 29.28 -14.94 5.05
C VAL A 140 28.76 -14.25 6.32
N LYS A 141 29.41 -14.47 7.47
CA LYS A 141 29.02 -13.82 8.74
C LYS A 141 29.14 -12.30 8.68
N GLY A 142 30.27 -11.80 8.17
CA GLY A 142 30.49 -10.36 8.03
C GLY A 142 29.58 -9.71 6.98
N THR A 143 29.12 -10.49 6.01
CA THR A 143 28.12 -10.07 5.02
C THR A 143 26.76 -9.91 5.67
N ARG A 144 26.30 -10.91 6.42
CA ARG A 144 25.03 -10.83 7.17
C ARG A 144 25.02 -9.61 8.10
N THR A 145 26.06 -9.43 8.90
CA THR A 145 26.18 -8.24 9.76
C THR A 145 26.19 -6.92 8.97
N ALA A 146 26.70 -6.90 7.73
CA ALA A 146 26.63 -5.71 6.90
C ALA A 146 25.23 -5.48 6.33
N VAL A 147 24.53 -6.55 5.95
CA VAL A 147 23.12 -6.48 5.55
C VAL A 147 22.28 -5.99 6.71
N ASP A 148 22.44 -6.57 7.91
CA ASP A 148 21.72 -6.16 9.12
C ASP A 148 21.94 -4.66 9.41
N LYS A 149 23.18 -4.18 9.27
CA LYS A 149 23.53 -2.76 9.41
C LYS A 149 22.94 -1.86 8.33
N LEU A 150 22.85 -2.33 7.08
CA LEU A 150 22.17 -1.59 6.02
C LEU A 150 20.66 -1.54 6.25
N CYS A 151 20.13 -2.56 6.93
CA CYS A 151 18.72 -2.66 7.29
C CYS A 151 18.38 -1.98 8.61
N THR A 152 19.28 -1.26 9.30
CA THR A 152 18.90 -0.56 10.56
C THR A 152 18.08 0.70 10.31
N GLU A 153 18.24 1.30 9.13
CA GLU A 153 17.60 2.57 8.71
C GLU A 153 16.37 2.31 7.82
N PHE A 154 15.87 1.06 7.80
CA PHE A 154 14.78 0.65 6.89
C PHE A 154 13.45 1.37 7.20
N ASP A 155 13.23 1.74 8.47
CA ASP A 155 12.02 2.39 8.95
C ASP A 155 12.21 3.91 9.19
N ASP A 156 13.34 4.49 8.78
CA ASP A 156 13.59 5.94 8.92
C ASP A 156 12.52 6.80 8.24
N SER A 157 12.05 6.36 7.07
CA SER A 157 11.01 7.10 6.31
C SER A 157 9.68 7.12 7.05
N ILE A 158 9.23 5.98 7.59
CA ILE A 158 7.98 5.93 8.37
C ILE A 158 8.13 6.65 9.72
N ASN A 159 9.31 6.59 10.35
CA ASN A 159 9.59 7.36 11.56
C ASN A 159 9.54 8.87 11.27
N SER A 160 10.03 9.31 10.11
CA SER A 160 9.88 10.70 9.67
C SER A 160 8.42 11.08 9.45
N TRP A 161 7.61 10.20 8.85
CA TRP A 161 6.17 10.46 8.67
C TRP A 161 5.44 10.52 10.01
N LYS A 162 5.74 9.59 10.93
CA LYS A 162 5.23 9.55 12.30
C LYS A 162 5.53 10.87 13.02
N ASN A 163 6.80 11.26 13.05
CA ASN A 163 7.25 12.48 13.73
C ASN A 163 6.59 13.73 13.15
N ALA A 164 6.42 13.82 11.83
CA ALA A 164 5.73 14.94 11.20
C ALA A 164 4.27 15.06 11.67
N ILE A 165 3.55 13.94 11.81
CA ILE A 165 2.19 13.94 12.37
C ILE A 165 2.22 14.36 13.85
N GLN A 166 3.17 13.84 14.64
CA GLN A 166 3.26 14.17 16.07
C GLN A 166 3.54 15.67 16.29
N VAL A 167 4.41 16.27 15.48
CA VAL A 167 4.70 17.71 15.53
C VAL A 167 3.44 18.52 15.20
N GLU A 168 2.68 18.13 14.18
CA GLU A 168 1.42 18.80 13.85
C GLU A 168 0.35 18.66 14.95
N LEU A 169 0.27 17.48 15.58
CA LEU A 169 -0.63 17.25 16.72
C LEU A 169 -0.21 18.03 17.96
N GLN A 170 1.06 18.47 18.06
CA GLN A 170 1.61 19.27 19.16
C GLN A 170 1.30 20.77 19.06
N GLY A 171 0.74 21.25 17.94
CA GLY A 171 0.37 22.66 17.76
C GLY A 171 1.58 23.60 17.75
N PRO A 172 1.36 24.92 17.59
CA PRO A 172 2.43 25.91 17.72
C PRO A 172 2.95 25.90 19.16
N GLN A 173 4.26 25.66 19.35
CA GLN A 173 4.86 25.88 20.66
C GLN A 173 4.76 27.37 21.02
N PRO A 174 4.38 27.73 22.26
CA PRO A 174 4.51 29.11 22.70
C PRO A 174 5.98 29.50 22.66
N ASP A 175 6.28 30.62 22.00
CA ASP A 175 7.62 31.20 21.94
C ASP A 175 8.22 31.27 23.34
N GLU A 176 9.33 30.55 23.57
CA GLU A 176 10.17 30.73 24.74
C GLU A 176 10.78 32.14 24.68
N HIS A 177 10.06 33.11 25.22
CA HIS A 177 10.66 34.37 25.62
C HIS A 177 11.68 34.07 26.72
N GLN A 178 12.95 34.22 26.34
CA GLN A 178 14.06 34.47 27.24
C GLN A 178 13.68 35.47 28.33
N SER A 179 13.56 35.01 29.57
CA SER A 179 13.76 35.86 30.75
C SER A 179 14.81 35.19 31.64
N SER A 180 16.05 35.60 31.40
CA SER A 180 17.15 35.47 32.33
C SER A 180 16.97 36.40 33.53
N VAL A 181 17.53 35.98 34.68
CA VAL A 181 17.89 36.78 35.89
C VAL A 181 16.71 36.95 36.88
N GLU A 182 16.77 36.68 38.19
CA GLU A 182 17.86 36.59 39.20
C GLU A 182 17.39 35.78 40.44
N ASP A 183 18.36 35.26 41.20
CA ASP A 183 18.21 34.63 42.53
C ASP A 183 17.65 35.58 43.62
N SER A 184 16.79 35.08 44.51
CA SER A 184 16.80 35.43 45.95
C SER A 184 15.90 34.52 46.81
N ASP A 185 16.54 33.63 47.56
CA ASP A 185 16.33 33.20 48.95
C ASP A 185 14.93 32.97 49.58
N SER A 186 14.81 31.74 50.10
CA SER A 186 14.46 31.35 51.49
C SER A 186 13.00 31.09 51.91
N ASP A 187 12.81 29.80 52.22
CA ASP A 187 12.24 29.20 53.43
C ASP A 187 10.72 29.06 53.72
N SER A 188 10.45 27.86 54.26
CA SER A 188 9.38 27.44 55.18
C SER A 188 8.03 26.92 54.64
N SER A 189 7.94 25.60 54.60
CA SER A 189 7.00 24.70 55.33
C SER A 189 5.52 25.06 55.55
N ASP A 190 4.71 24.05 55.21
CA ASP A 190 3.57 23.47 55.93
C ASP A 190 2.16 24.10 55.92
N ASP A 191 1.24 23.18 55.64
CA ASP A 191 -0.09 22.93 56.21
C ASP A 191 -1.31 23.82 55.88
N SER A 192 -2.20 23.17 55.11
CA SER A 192 -3.54 22.72 55.54
C SER A 192 -4.68 23.72 55.83
N VAL A 193 -5.86 23.32 55.33
CA VAL A 193 -7.24 23.55 55.81
C VAL A 193 -8.07 24.70 55.19
N ASN A 194 -9.07 24.25 54.41
CA ASN A 194 -10.46 24.72 54.24
C ASN A 194 -10.90 26.11 54.76
N SER A 195 -11.71 26.80 53.95
CA SER A 195 -13.10 27.18 54.32
C SER A 195 -13.88 27.82 53.15
N ILE A 196 -14.93 27.12 52.73
CA ILE A 196 -16.32 27.56 52.51
C ILE A 196 -16.56 29.08 52.41
N ILE A 197 -17.13 29.54 51.28
CA ILE A 197 -18.29 30.46 51.27
C ILE A 197 -19.23 30.06 50.11
N SER A 198 -20.44 29.62 50.47
CA SER A 198 -21.62 29.57 49.61
C SER A 198 -22.24 30.96 49.47
N ALA A 199 -22.75 31.31 48.28
CA ALA A 199 -23.86 32.24 48.15
C ALA A 199 -24.62 31.99 46.84
N SER A 200 -25.84 31.49 47.02
CA SER A 200 -26.91 31.31 46.05
C SER A 200 -27.50 32.65 45.60
N SER A 201 -28.04 32.73 44.38
CA SER A 201 -29.39 33.25 44.19
C SER A 201 -29.98 32.82 42.84
N GLU A 202 -31.07 32.08 42.94
CA GLU A 202 -32.10 31.87 41.92
C GLU A 202 -32.66 33.21 41.44
N ASN A 203 -33.10 33.29 40.18
CA ASN A 203 -34.51 33.57 39.88
C ASN A 203 -34.85 33.64 38.38
N GLN A 204 -36.00 33.03 38.11
CA GLN A 204 -37.12 33.51 37.30
C GLN A 204 -37.41 32.87 35.95
N ASP A 205 -38.61 32.29 35.98
CA ASP A 205 -39.40 31.58 35.02
C ASP A 205 -40.53 32.49 34.48
N SER A 206 -41.20 31.98 33.45
CA SER A 206 -42.49 32.37 32.86
C SER A 206 -42.52 33.41 31.72
N SER A 207 -42.94 32.95 30.53
CA SER A 207 -44.31 33.22 30.06
C SER A 207 -44.67 32.38 28.83
N ASP A 208 -45.89 31.84 28.88
CA ASP A 208 -46.62 31.07 27.87
C ASP A 208 -47.01 31.90 26.63
N VAL A 209 -47.05 31.26 25.44
CA VAL A 209 -48.01 31.57 24.37
C VAL A 209 -48.41 30.27 23.65
N GLU A 210 -49.72 30.02 23.56
CA GLU A 210 -50.39 28.92 22.87
C GLU A 210 -50.72 29.23 21.39
N VAL A 211 -50.56 28.20 20.54
CA VAL A 211 -51.41 27.72 19.42
C VAL A 211 -51.64 28.60 18.17
N SER A 212 -51.18 28.13 17.00
CA SER A 212 -52.03 27.53 15.93
C SER A 212 -51.23 27.19 14.66
N SER A 213 -51.67 26.09 14.05
CA SER A 213 -51.21 25.38 12.85
C SER A 213 -51.40 26.13 11.53
N GLU A 214 -50.50 25.91 10.57
CA GLU A 214 -50.81 25.50 9.19
C GLU A 214 -49.53 25.08 8.45
N ASP A 215 -49.62 23.97 7.73
CA ASP A 215 -48.55 23.24 7.06
C ASP A 215 -47.94 23.99 5.87
N GLU A 216 -46.62 24.20 5.89
CA GLU A 216 -45.80 24.31 4.69
C GLU A 216 -44.51 23.50 4.91
N VAL A 217 -44.37 22.41 4.14
CA VAL A 217 -43.24 21.49 4.19
C VAL A 217 -42.07 22.16 3.48
N ASP A 218 -41.29 22.96 4.22
CA ASP A 218 -40.03 23.50 3.74
C ASP A 218 -39.04 22.35 3.55
N ALA A 219 -38.86 21.97 2.29
CA ALA A 219 -37.77 21.13 1.85
C ALA A 219 -36.46 21.81 2.25
N ILE A 220 -35.76 21.25 3.25
CA ILE A 220 -34.36 21.60 3.51
C ILE A 220 -33.59 21.29 2.23
N PRO A 221 -33.10 22.30 1.49
CA PRO A 221 -32.29 22.03 0.33
C PRO A 221 -30.97 21.46 0.85
N LEU A 222 -30.62 20.25 0.41
CA LEU A 222 -29.22 19.85 0.38
C LEU A 222 -28.44 20.98 -0.30
N PRO A 223 -27.33 21.47 0.27
CA PRO A 223 -26.56 22.53 -0.36
C PRO A 223 -26.13 22.08 -1.76
N GLN A 224 -26.78 22.64 -2.78
CA GLN A 224 -26.19 22.74 -4.11
C GLN A 224 -25.18 23.87 -4.07
N ASP A 225 -24.04 23.65 -3.40
CA ASP A 225 -22.91 24.57 -3.55
C ASP A 225 -22.18 24.27 -4.86
N ASN A 226 -22.76 24.78 -5.94
CA ASN A 226 -22.01 25.20 -7.13
C ASN A 226 -21.39 26.61 -6.91
N SER A 227 -21.16 26.98 -5.65
CA SER A 227 -20.50 28.21 -5.21
C SER A 227 -19.07 27.98 -4.67
N PHE A 228 -18.56 26.74 -4.63
CA PHE A 228 -17.15 26.43 -4.29
C PHE A 228 -16.14 26.67 -5.43
N LEU A 229 -16.39 27.66 -6.29
CA LEU A 229 -15.38 28.16 -7.22
C LEU A 229 -14.84 29.49 -6.71
N ASN A 230 -13.96 29.41 -5.71
CA ASN A 230 -12.74 30.22 -5.56
C ASN A 230 -12.01 30.06 -4.21
N ASP A 231 -12.23 28.97 -3.47
CA ASP A 231 -11.20 28.53 -2.52
C ASP A 231 -10.06 27.92 -3.33
N GLN A 232 -9.21 28.81 -3.84
CA GLN A 232 -7.84 28.48 -4.17
C GLN A 232 -7.30 27.61 -3.04
N ILE A 233 -6.90 26.40 -3.38
CA ILE A 233 -5.76 25.63 -2.83
C ILE A 233 -5.02 26.38 -1.71
N GLU A 234 -5.62 26.47 -0.52
CA GLU A 234 -4.96 26.83 0.74
C GLU A 234 -4.92 25.63 1.71
N ASN A 235 -5.36 24.45 1.28
CA ASN A 235 -5.25 23.20 2.04
C ASN A 235 -3.90 22.47 1.83
N GLY A 236 -2.84 23.21 1.47
CA GLY A 236 -1.52 22.66 1.14
C GLY A 236 -0.66 22.20 2.33
N ASN A 237 -1.13 22.26 3.58
CA ASN A 237 -0.25 22.19 4.75
C ASN A 237 -0.52 21.07 5.77
N GLN A 238 -1.51 20.20 5.58
CA GLN A 238 -1.74 19.09 6.51
C GLN A 238 -1.14 17.78 6.00
N ASN A 239 -0.31 17.12 6.81
CA ASN A 239 0.29 15.84 6.46
C ASN A 239 -0.78 14.78 6.19
N PRO A 240 -0.74 14.07 5.04
CA PRO A 240 -1.79 13.13 4.63
C PRO A 240 -1.86 11.86 5.49
N ALA A 241 -0.93 11.68 6.43
CA ALA A 241 -0.74 10.48 7.24
C ALA A 241 -0.31 9.25 6.42
N TYR A 242 -0.37 8.07 7.03
CA TYR A 242 0.02 6.80 6.42
C TYR A 242 -0.80 5.65 6.98
N SER A 243 -0.71 4.52 6.29
CA SER A 243 -1.27 3.24 6.72
C SER A 243 -0.17 2.20 6.79
N VAL A 244 -0.39 1.17 7.61
CA VAL A 244 0.44 -0.04 7.63
C VAL A 244 -0.37 -1.20 7.09
N CYS A 245 0.31 -2.21 6.57
CA CYS A 245 -0.34 -3.46 6.17
C CYS A 245 0.58 -4.63 6.44
N TRP A 246 -0.01 -5.81 6.58
CA TRP A 246 0.73 -7.06 6.51
C TRP A 246 0.14 -7.99 5.46
N ASP A 247 0.94 -8.96 5.03
CA ASP A 247 0.49 -10.11 4.26
C ASP A 247 1.33 -11.35 4.62
N ASN A 248 0.85 -12.52 4.23
CA ASN A 248 1.48 -13.80 4.51
C ASN A 248 2.72 -14.02 3.62
N VAL A 249 3.82 -14.44 4.23
CA VAL A 249 4.98 -14.98 3.52
C VAL A 249 5.30 -16.38 4.01
N GLN A 250 5.45 -17.30 3.07
CA GLN A 250 5.76 -18.69 3.36
C GLN A 250 7.24 -18.98 3.12
N LYS A 251 7.85 -19.73 4.04
CA LYS A 251 9.22 -20.22 3.91
C LYS A 251 9.27 -21.72 4.16
N LEU A 252 9.64 -22.46 3.11
CA LEU A 252 9.91 -23.89 3.24
C LEU A 252 11.19 -24.12 4.05
N SER A 253 11.05 -24.76 5.20
CA SER A 253 12.14 -25.29 6.01
C SER A 253 12.36 -26.75 5.64
N VAL A 254 13.44 -27.01 4.89
CA VAL A 254 13.83 -28.37 4.49
C VAL A 254 14.71 -28.99 5.57
N THR A 255 14.34 -30.18 6.01
CA THR A 255 14.99 -30.87 7.12
C THR A 255 16.20 -31.66 6.60
N GLN A 256 17.41 -31.32 7.06
CA GLN A 256 18.65 -31.95 6.56
C GLN A 256 19.03 -33.25 7.30
N HIS A 257 18.39 -33.55 8.43
CA HIS A 257 18.70 -34.70 9.27
C HIS A 257 17.61 -35.77 9.18
N HIS A 258 18.02 -37.03 9.02
CA HIS A 258 17.16 -38.19 8.72
C HIS A 258 16.23 -38.61 9.89
N LEU A 259 16.32 -37.93 11.04
CA LEU A 259 15.54 -38.22 12.26
C LEU A 259 14.31 -37.30 12.43
N ARG A 260 14.14 -36.28 11.59
CA ARG A 260 12.91 -35.48 11.50
C ARG A 260 12.38 -35.66 10.07
N GLN A 261 11.19 -36.22 9.95
CA GLN A 261 10.71 -36.76 8.67
C GLN A 261 10.07 -35.70 7.76
N ASP A 262 9.62 -34.57 8.30
CA ASP A 262 8.80 -33.64 7.51
C ASP A 262 9.46 -32.28 7.26
N ASN A 263 9.28 -31.79 6.05
CA ASN A 263 9.54 -30.40 5.70
C ASN A 263 8.43 -29.55 6.34
N LYS A 264 8.80 -28.41 6.94
CA LYS A 264 7.82 -27.49 7.54
C LYS A 264 7.68 -26.24 6.69
N MET A 265 6.46 -25.89 6.30
CA MET A 265 6.16 -24.55 5.81
C MET A 265 6.01 -23.60 6.99
N MET A 266 6.92 -22.65 7.11
CA MET A 266 6.81 -21.57 8.08
C MET A 266 5.96 -20.46 7.49
N LEU A 267 4.90 -20.07 8.19
CA LEU A 267 4.08 -18.91 7.85
C LEU A 267 4.53 -17.71 8.71
N TRP A 268 4.87 -16.62 8.05
CA TRP A 268 5.34 -15.37 8.65
C TRP A 268 4.58 -14.18 8.08
N ALA A 269 4.71 -13.01 8.72
CA ALA A 269 4.10 -11.77 8.25
C ALA A 269 5.12 -10.88 7.55
N LEU A 270 4.82 -10.45 6.32
CA LEU A 270 5.54 -9.42 5.59
C LEU A 270 4.79 -8.10 5.74
N CYS A 271 5.46 -7.07 6.26
CA CYS A 271 4.82 -5.81 6.58
C CYS A 271 5.29 -4.67 5.67
N PHE A 272 4.38 -3.74 5.36
CA PHE A 272 4.66 -2.52 4.63
C PHE A 272 3.97 -1.34 5.27
N ALA A 273 4.44 -0.14 4.95
CA ALA A 273 3.71 1.10 5.18
C ALA A 273 3.55 1.86 3.88
N ALA A 274 2.42 2.51 3.70
CA ALA A 274 2.12 3.33 2.54
C ALA A 274 1.75 4.73 3.02
N LYS A 275 2.42 5.75 2.47
CA LYS A 275 2.04 7.14 2.70
C LYS A 275 0.75 7.43 1.97
N ASN A 276 -0.20 8.07 2.66
CA ASN A 276 -1.42 8.52 2.03
C ASN A 276 -1.08 9.68 1.09
N ARG A 277 -1.79 9.78 -0.03
CA ARG A 277 -1.58 10.88 -0.99
C ARG A 277 -2.47 12.08 -0.70
N ILE A 278 -3.63 11.83 -0.12
CA ILE A 278 -4.68 12.81 0.12
C ILE A 278 -4.88 12.91 1.62
N SER A 279 -4.85 14.13 2.14
CA SER A 279 -5.16 14.40 3.53
C SER A 279 -6.67 14.57 3.70
N PHE A 280 -7.26 13.74 4.55
CA PHE A 280 -8.65 13.87 4.99
C PHE A 280 -8.76 14.45 6.40
N ARG A 281 -7.67 15.03 6.91
CA ARG A 281 -7.61 15.58 8.28
C ARG A 281 -8.36 16.90 8.46
N HIS A 282 -8.82 17.49 7.35
CA HIS A 282 -9.74 18.63 7.32
C HIS A 282 -11.20 18.21 7.51
N LEU A 283 -11.51 16.92 7.35
CA LEU A 283 -12.79 16.40 7.78
C LEU A 283 -12.71 16.38 9.30
N ASP A 284 -13.28 17.40 9.92
CA ASP A 284 -13.31 17.53 11.37
C ASP A 284 -13.82 16.21 11.96
N ASP A 285 -13.14 15.71 12.99
CA ASP A 285 -13.69 14.73 13.94
C ASP A 285 -14.78 15.45 14.78
N VAL A 286 -15.72 16.17 14.14
CA VAL A 286 -16.96 16.56 14.80
C VAL A 286 -17.51 15.27 15.35
N ASP A 287 -17.81 15.30 16.64
CA ASP A 287 -18.19 14.18 17.49
C ASP A 287 -19.46 13.50 16.94
N ASP A 288 -19.37 12.81 15.80
CA ASP A 288 -20.38 11.93 15.21
C ASP A 288 -20.51 10.63 16.04
N LYS A 289 -20.13 10.71 17.32
CA LYS A 289 -20.50 9.75 18.34
C LYS A 289 -21.95 10.01 18.72
N CYS A 290 -22.86 9.58 17.86
CA CYS A 290 -24.26 9.47 18.22
C CYS A 290 -24.50 8.15 18.96
N SER A 291 -25.53 8.10 19.82
CA SER A 291 -26.00 6.81 20.33
C SER A 291 -26.42 5.94 19.15
N ILE A 292 -26.30 4.61 19.28
CA ILE A 292 -26.85 3.68 18.28
C ILE A 292 -28.35 3.97 18.05
N SER A 293 -29.06 4.36 19.11
CA SER A 293 -30.48 4.74 19.06
C SER A 293 -30.75 6.01 18.25
N ASP A 294 -29.75 6.87 18.07
CA ASP A 294 -29.86 8.14 17.35
C ASP A 294 -29.45 8.00 15.87
N ILE A 295 -28.94 6.83 15.47
CA ILE A 295 -28.58 6.51 14.09
C ILE A 295 -29.86 6.37 13.27
N GLN A 296 -30.19 7.41 12.50
CA GLN A 296 -31.35 7.36 11.60
C GLN A 296 -31.03 6.48 10.39
N LEU A 297 -31.75 5.36 10.24
CA LEU A 297 -31.51 4.38 9.16
C LEU A 297 -31.60 5.01 7.76
N LYS A 298 -32.47 6.01 7.59
CA LYS A 298 -32.62 6.77 6.34
C LYS A 298 -31.31 7.39 5.82
N ASN A 299 -30.33 7.65 6.69
CA ASN A 299 -29.03 8.21 6.29
C ASN A 299 -28.11 7.18 5.62
N TYR A 300 -28.41 5.89 5.76
CA TYR A 300 -27.63 4.77 5.20
C TYR A 300 -28.33 4.09 4.03
N LEU A 301 -29.60 4.46 3.77
CA LEU A 301 -30.36 3.95 2.64
C LEU A 301 -30.05 4.79 1.39
N PRO A 302 -30.00 4.17 0.19
CA PRO A 302 -29.78 4.89 -1.06
C PRO A 302 -30.84 5.95 -1.31
N SER A 303 -30.42 7.19 -1.51
CA SER A 303 -31.31 8.29 -1.86
C SER A 303 -31.68 8.27 -3.35
N ILE A 304 -32.72 9.02 -3.73
CA ILE A 304 -33.06 9.27 -5.15
C ILE A 304 -31.85 9.87 -5.90
N GLN A 305 -31.04 10.69 -5.21
CA GLN A 305 -29.86 11.28 -5.80
C GLN A 305 -28.76 10.24 -6.07
N ASP A 306 -28.59 9.24 -5.20
CA ASP A 306 -27.64 8.15 -5.41
C ASP A 306 -27.99 7.33 -6.65
N TRP A 307 -29.28 7.05 -6.84
CA TRP A 307 -29.77 6.36 -8.04
C TRP A 307 -29.53 7.17 -9.32
N ARG A 308 -29.81 8.47 -9.28
CA ARG A 308 -29.50 9.37 -10.42
C ARG A 308 -28.01 9.42 -10.72
N ASN A 309 -27.17 9.44 -9.68
CA ASN A 309 -25.72 9.42 -9.82
C ASN A 309 -25.21 8.09 -10.38
N LEU A 310 -25.80 6.96 -9.97
CA LEU A 310 -25.52 5.65 -10.54
C LEU A 310 -25.89 5.61 -12.03
N GLN A 311 -27.08 6.13 -12.39
CA GLN A 311 -27.54 6.20 -13.78
C GLN A 311 -26.57 6.97 -14.67
N LYS A 312 -26.18 8.18 -14.25
CA LYS A 312 -25.20 9.01 -14.97
C LYS A 312 -23.86 8.31 -15.15
N ARG A 313 -23.38 7.58 -14.13
CA ARG A 313 -22.14 6.81 -14.22
C ARG A 313 -22.25 5.65 -15.21
N MET A 314 -23.37 4.93 -15.22
CA MET A 314 -23.63 3.87 -16.20
C MET A 314 -23.71 4.43 -17.62
N GLU A 315 -24.38 5.58 -17.82
CA GLU A 315 -24.45 6.26 -19.11
C GLU A 315 -23.06 6.65 -19.61
N CYS A 316 -22.20 7.22 -18.76
CA CYS A 316 -20.82 7.53 -19.12
C CYS A 316 -20.01 6.28 -19.51
N VAL A 317 -20.17 5.16 -18.79
CA VAL A 317 -19.52 3.89 -19.16
C VAL A 317 -19.98 3.43 -20.54
N VAL A 318 -21.29 3.45 -20.82
CA VAL A 318 -21.84 3.10 -22.13
C VAL A 318 -21.32 4.03 -23.22
N GLN A 319 -21.32 5.34 -23.00
CA GLN A 319 -20.80 6.34 -23.93
C GLN A 319 -19.34 6.03 -24.33
N ASN A 320 -18.48 5.73 -23.36
CA ASN A 320 -17.08 5.36 -23.62
C ASN A 320 -16.98 4.08 -24.47
N ILE A 321 -17.80 3.06 -24.20
CA ILE A 321 -17.81 1.81 -24.98
C ILE A 321 -18.26 2.08 -26.41
N VAL A 322 -19.31 2.87 -26.60
CA VAL A 322 -19.85 3.19 -27.93
C VAL A 322 -18.86 4.02 -28.73
N GLN A 323 -18.31 5.09 -28.15
CA GLN A 323 -17.29 5.93 -28.79
C GLN A 323 -16.05 5.13 -29.22
N LYS A 324 -15.62 4.18 -28.39
CA LYS A 324 -14.45 3.31 -28.67
C LYS A 324 -14.69 2.33 -29.83
N ASN A 325 -15.91 1.81 -29.97
CA ASN A 325 -16.20 0.69 -30.88
C ASN A 325 -16.96 1.08 -32.16
N PHE A 326 -17.61 2.24 -32.21
CA PHE A 326 -18.38 2.71 -33.37
C PHE A 326 -17.69 3.92 -34.01
N PRO A 327 -17.00 3.76 -35.15
CA PRO A 327 -16.23 4.84 -35.78
C PRO A 327 -17.03 6.11 -36.06
N GLN A 328 -18.32 5.97 -36.41
CA GLN A 328 -19.25 7.08 -36.64
C GLN A 328 -19.48 8.00 -35.41
N PHE A 329 -19.12 7.55 -34.20
CA PHE A 329 -19.20 8.33 -32.97
C PHE A 329 -17.82 8.69 -32.40
N SER A 330 -16.72 8.50 -33.14
CA SER A 330 -15.37 8.76 -32.61
C SER A 330 -15.14 10.21 -32.17
N GLU A 331 -15.85 11.15 -32.79
CA GLU A 331 -15.80 12.59 -32.48
C GLU A 331 -16.86 13.03 -31.46
N ALA A 332 -17.73 12.13 -31.00
CA ALA A 332 -18.74 12.45 -30.00
C ALA A 332 -18.08 12.85 -28.68
N HIS A 333 -18.65 13.82 -28.00
CA HIS A 333 -18.15 14.25 -26.70
C HIS A 333 -18.66 13.30 -25.61
N VAL A 334 -17.74 12.80 -24.78
CA VAL A 334 -18.06 12.04 -23.56
C VAL A 334 -17.59 12.83 -22.36
N ALA A 335 -18.54 13.18 -21.48
CA ALA A 335 -18.22 13.90 -20.26
C ALA A 335 -17.31 13.03 -19.38
N THR A 336 -16.13 13.55 -19.05
CA THR A 336 -15.19 12.84 -18.18
C THR A 336 -15.65 12.97 -16.74
N ILE A 337 -15.95 11.84 -16.08
CA ILE A 337 -16.21 11.81 -14.63
C ILE A 337 -14.86 11.75 -13.92
N GLN A 338 -14.17 12.89 -13.80
CA GLN A 338 -12.98 12.95 -12.96
C GLN A 338 -13.36 13.23 -11.51
N HIS A 339 -12.85 12.40 -10.60
CA HIS A 339 -12.88 12.70 -9.19
C HIS A 339 -11.90 13.84 -8.88
N GLN A 340 -12.19 14.67 -7.88
CA GLN A 340 -11.33 15.78 -7.43
C GLN A 340 -9.89 15.39 -7.06
N TYR A 341 -9.64 14.09 -6.83
CA TYR A 341 -8.32 13.56 -6.49
C TYR A 341 -7.74 12.62 -7.56
N SER A 342 -8.26 12.65 -8.80
CA SER A 342 -7.80 11.74 -9.87
C SER A 342 -6.31 11.94 -10.16
N ASP A 343 -5.89 13.19 -10.38
CA ASP A 343 -4.49 13.54 -10.71
C ASP A 343 -3.52 13.12 -9.60
N ILE A 344 -3.88 13.40 -8.34
CA ILE A 344 -3.06 13.03 -7.18
C ILE A 344 -3.00 11.50 -7.04
N SER A 345 -4.10 10.80 -7.31
CA SER A 345 -4.19 9.34 -7.20
C SER A 345 -3.38 8.60 -8.28
N GLU A 346 -3.15 9.22 -9.43
CA GLU A 346 -2.34 8.67 -10.52
C GLU A 346 -0.84 8.63 -10.18
N THR A 347 -0.37 9.48 -9.27
CA THR A 347 1.04 9.51 -8.87
C THR A 347 1.50 8.20 -8.22
N LYS A 348 2.78 7.84 -8.39
CA LYS A 348 3.34 6.60 -7.83
C LYS A 348 3.30 6.62 -6.29
N SER A 349 2.86 5.51 -5.68
CA SER A 349 2.80 5.39 -4.21
C SER A 349 4.19 5.40 -3.57
N GLU A 350 4.30 6.05 -2.41
CA GLU A 350 5.46 5.98 -1.53
C GLU A 350 5.25 4.84 -0.52
N ILE A 351 6.05 3.78 -0.61
CA ILE A 351 5.91 2.56 0.18
C ILE A 351 7.23 2.26 0.88
N VAL A 352 7.15 1.91 2.17
CA VAL A 352 8.28 1.45 2.99
C VAL A 352 8.09 -0.02 3.30
N ASN A 353 9.09 -0.84 3.01
CA ASN A 353 9.09 -2.25 3.39
C ASN A 353 9.54 -2.38 4.84
N LEU A 354 8.65 -2.84 5.72
CA LEU A 354 8.91 -2.99 7.15
C LEU A 354 9.52 -4.37 7.50
N GLY A 355 9.77 -5.20 6.49
CA GLY A 355 10.44 -6.48 6.62
C GLY A 355 9.50 -7.62 6.99
N VAL A 356 10.12 -8.77 7.26
CA VAL A 356 9.42 -10.00 7.63
C VAL A 356 9.53 -10.21 9.14
N ILE A 357 8.38 -10.30 9.79
CA ILE A 357 8.23 -10.64 11.21
C ILE A 357 8.02 -12.14 11.29
N GLN A 358 8.90 -12.82 12.02
CA GLN A 358 8.96 -14.29 12.08
C GLN A 358 7.92 -14.89 13.04
N GLU A 359 6.73 -14.32 13.05
CA GLU A 359 5.59 -14.74 13.87
C GLU A 359 4.47 -15.26 12.97
N ASN A 360 3.72 -16.25 13.47
CA ASN A 360 2.69 -16.90 12.68
C ASN A 360 1.38 -16.09 12.69
N PRO A 361 0.97 -15.49 11.56
CA PRO A 361 -0.26 -14.67 11.47
C PRO A 361 -1.55 -15.49 11.63
N SER A 362 -1.49 -16.82 11.56
CA SER A 362 -2.63 -17.69 11.87
C SER A 362 -2.79 -17.98 13.37
N SER A 363 -1.77 -17.74 14.19
CA SER A 363 -1.81 -18.01 15.62
C SER A 363 -2.20 -16.77 16.43
N ALA A 364 -3.01 -16.91 17.48
CA ALA A 364 -3.39 -15.79 18.37
C ALA A 364 -2.16 -15.02 18.91
N ARG A 365 -1.16 -15.74 19.41
CA ARG A 365 0.10 -15.16 19.90
C ARG A 365 0.86 -14.42 18.80
N GLY A 366 1.04 -15.07 17.64
CA GLY A 366 1.78 -14.45 16.54
C GLY A 366 1.12 -13.18 16.04
N LYS A 367 -0.22 -13.18 15.90
CA LYS A 367 -1.00 -11.98 15.56
C LYS A 367 -0.74 -10.81 16.51
N LEU A 368 -0.77 -11.08 17.81
CA LEU A 368 -0.52 -10.08 18.84
C LEU A 368 0.88 -9.49 18.72
N GLU A 369 1.91 -10.34 18.58
CA GLU A 369 3.30 -9.88 18.42
C GLU A 369 3.50 -9.03 17.16
N ILE A 370 2.86 -9.42 16.05
CA ILE A 370 2.94 -8.63 14.82
C ILE A 370 2.22 -7.28 15.00
N LEU A 371 1.06 -7.25 15.67
CA LEU A 371 0.35 -5.99 15.97
C LEU A 371 1.16 -5.09 16.90
N LYS A 372 1.79 -5.64 17.95
CA LYS A 372 2.71 -4.90 18.85
C LYS A 372 3.88 -4.31 18.08
N TYR A 373 4.46 -5.08 17.14
CA TYR A 373 5.51 -4.57 16.27
C TYR A 373 5.03 -3.39 15.42
N LEU A 374 3.83 -3.45 14.84
CA LEU A 374 3.28 -2.36 14.03
C LEU A 374 2.85 -1.15 14.87
N HIS A 375 2.43 -1.38 16.12
CA HIS A 375 1.98 -0.35 17.05
C HIS A 375 3.06 0.69 17.36
N LYS A 376 4.34 0.32 17.29
CA LYS A 376 5.47 1.27 17.43
C LYS A 376 5.41 2.46 16.46
N TYR A 377 4.69 2.29 15.34
CA TYR A 377 4.51 3.33 14.34
C TYR A 377 3.24 4.16 14.53
N VAL A 378 2.44 3.94 15.57
CA VAL A 378 1.29 4.80 15.88
C VAL A 378 1.79 6.15 16.41
N PRO A 379 1.41 7.30 15.80
CA PRO A 379 1.73 8.61 16.34
C PRO A 379 0.99 8.86 17.65
N ILE A 380 1.62 9.58 18.58
CA ILE A 380 1.02 9.96 19.87
C ILE A 380 0.90 11.49 19.91
N GLY A 381 -0.30 12.00 20.21
CA GLY A 381 -0.58 13.42 20.36
C GLY A 381 -0.21 14.00 21.73
N GLN A 382 -0.52 15.27 21.98
CA GLN A 382 -0.14 16.00 23.21
C GLN A 382 -0.63 15.33 24.50
N ASN A 383 -1.85 14.79 24.48
CA ASN A 383 -2.50 14.25 25.67
C ASN A 383 -2.13 12.77 25.92
N GLY A 384 -1.11 12.24 25.22
CA GLY A 384 -0.82 10.80 25.21
C GLY A 384 -1.80 9.98 24.36
N HIS A 385 -2.82 10.61 23.78
CA HIS A 385 -3.78 9.90 22.94
C HIS A 385 -3.16 9.45 21.61
N PRO A 386 -3.33 8.18 21.23
CA PRO A 386 -2.82 7.65 19.98
C PRO A 386 -3.65 8.16 18.79
N TYR A 387 -2.96 8.60 17.74
CA TYR A 387 -3.58 8.99 16.49
C TYR A 387 -3.93 7.74 15.65
N PRO A 388 -5.18 7.57 15.22
CA PRO A 388 -5.59 6.37 14.49
C PRO A 388 -4.93 6.29 13.11
N ILE A 389 -4.27 5.17 12.84
CA ILE A 389 -3.76 4.78 11.52
C ILE A 389 -4.38 3.46 11.09
N LEU A 390 -4.59 3.30 9.79
CA LEU A 390 -5.17 2.07 9.24
C LEU A 390 -4.14 0.94 9.25
N CYS A 391 -4.58 -0.25 9.65
CA CYS A 391 -3.85 -1.51 9.52
C CYS A 391 -4.58 -2.41 8.52
N HIS A 392 -4.02 -2.57 7.34
CA HIS A 392 -4.63 -3.35 6.26
C HIS A 392 -4.22 -4.82 6.30
N GLY A 393 -5.18 -5.68 5.97
CA GLY A 393 -4.99 -7.10 5.70
C GLY A 393 -6.09 -7.63 4.78
N ASP A 394 -6.06 -8.93 4.50
CA ASP A 394 -7.22 -9.63 3.95
C ASP A 394 -8.35 -9.74 4.99
N GLN A 395 -9.53 -10.21 4.57
CA GLN A 395 -10.70 -10.28 5.45
C GLN A 395 -10.41 -11.10 6.72
N LEU A 396 -9.86 -12.29 6.55
CA LEU A 396 -9.55 -13.19 7.64
C LEU A 396 -8.50 -12.60 8.59
N SER A 397 -7.46 -11.94 8.07
CA SER A 397 -6.49 -11.22 8.89
C SER A 397 -7.15 -10.10 9.68
N VAL A 398 -8.08 -9.36 9.09
CA VAL A 398 -8.77 -8.25 9.77
C VAL A 398 -9.64 -8.75 10.91
N GLU A 399 -10.47 -9.79 10.70
CA GLU A 399 -11.26 -10.42 11.76
C GLU A 399 -10.36 -10.83 12.93
N ARG A 400 -9.27 -11.50 12.57
CA ARG A 400 -8.25 -11.96 13.51
C ARG A 400 -7.49 -10.83 14.22
N MET A 401 -7.29 -9.67 13.58
CA MET A 401 -6.72 -8.47 14.20
C MET A 401 -7.71 -7.85 15.19
N VAL A 402 -9.00 -7.82 14.84
CA VAL A 402 -10.08 -7.32 15.72
C VAL A 402 -10.16 -8.18 16.98
N GLU A 403 -10.13 -9.50 16.85
CA GLU A 403 -10.08 -10.42 18.00
C GLU A 403 -8.87 -10.15 18.92
N ALA A 404 -7.69 -9.97 18.32
CA ALA A 404 -6.47 -9.69 19.08
C ALA A 404 -6.57 -8.35 19.82
N LYS A 405 -7.16 -7.33 19.19
CA LYS A 405 -7.42 -6.03 19.83
C LYS A 405 -8.44 -6.14 20.97
N LEU A 406 -9.54 -6.86 20.76
CA LEU A 406 -10.57 -7.07 21.80
C LEU A 406 -9.99 -7.79 23.01
N SER A 407 -9.12 -8.77 22.78
CA SER A 407 -8.43 -9.51 23.84
C SER A 407 -7.52 -8.61 24.70
N MET A 408 -7.03 -7.51 24.12
CA MET A 408 -6.16 -6.54 24.79
C MET A 408 -6.88 -5.29 25.27
N ALA A 409 -8.17 -5.12 24.98
CA ALA A 409 -8.91 -3.89 25.25
C ALA A 409 -8.94 -3.49 26.73
N PHE A 410 -8.83 -4.48 27.63
CA PHE A 410 -8.81 -4.29 29.08
C PHE A 410 -7.41 -4.48 29.70
N SER A 411 -6.35 -4.41 28.89
CA SER A 411 -4.99 -4.44 29.39
C SER A 411 -4.73 -3.26 30.34
N GLU A 412 -4.07 -3.52 31.47
CA GLU A 412 -3.64 -2.48 32.43
C GLU A 412 -2.62 -1.52 31.81
N ASP A 413 -1.79 -2.03 30.90
CA ASP A 413 -0.86 -1.22 30.12
C ASP A 413 -1.56 -0.71 28.85
N GLU A 414 -1.72 0.62 28.76
CA GLU A 414 -2.33 1.32 27.62
C GLU A 414 -1.60 1.06 26.30
N THR A 415 -0.29 0.80 26.35
CA THR A 415 0.49 0.47 25.15
C THR A 415 0.14 -0.92 24.60
N ASP A 416 -0.26 -1.82 25.50
CA ASP A 416 -0.67 -3.18 25.17
C ASP A 416 -2.11 -3.24 24.65
N GLN A 417 -2.94 -2.20 24.85
CA GLN A 417 -4.31 -2.11 24.33
C GLN A 417 -4.37 -1.96 22.80
N LEU A 418 -3.23 -1.74 22.12
CA LEU A 418 -3.13 -1.60 20.66
C LEU A 418 -4.04 -0.49 20.10
N THR A 419 -4.31 0.53 20.90
CA THR A 419 -5.08 1.71 20.55
C THR A 419 -4.39 2.47 19.42
N GLY A 420 -5.17 3.07 18.52
CA GLY A 420 -4.65 3.77 17.33
C GLY A 420 -4.34 2.89 16.11
N LEU A 421 -4.33 1.55 16.18
CA LEU A 421 -4.34 0.71 14.98
C LEU A 421 -5.77 0.35 14.58
N ILE A 422 -6.23 0.71 13.39
CA ILE A 422 -7.61 0.43 12.93
C ILE A 422 -7.57 -0.67 11.84
N PRO A 423 -7.93 -1.93 12.16
CA PRO A 423 -7.99 -3.01 11.19
C PRO A 423 -8.99 -2.71 10.07
N ARG A 424 -8.58 -2.80 8.81
CA ARG A 424 -9.47 -2.59 7.64
C ARG A 424 -9.10 -3.50 6.46
N PRO A 425 -10.09 -4.14 5.80
CA PRO A 425 -9.80 -4.93 4.60
C PRO A 425 -9.19 -4.06 3.50
N GLN A 426 -8.14 -4.55 2.85
CA GLN A 426 -7.50 -3.85 1.74
C GLN A 426 -8.47 -3.74 0.53
N GLY A 427 -8.39 -2.63 -0.22
CA GLY A 427 -9.28 -2.39 -1.37
C GLY A 427 -9.26 -3.48 -2.44
N PHE A 428 -8.12 -4.14 -2.66
CA PHE A 428 -8.02 -5.28 -3.57
C PHE A 428 -8.93 -6.44 -3.15
N HIS A 429 -8.92 -6.81 -1.87
CA HIS A 429 -9.79 -7.88 -1.35
C HIS A 429 -11.28 -7.52 -1.45
N LYS A 430 -11.64 -6.25 -1.21
CA LYS A 430 -13.02 -5.76 -1.43
C LYS A 430 -13.46 -5.95 -2.88
N ARG A 431 -12.58 -5.65 -3.84
CA ARG A 431 -12.85 -5.87 -5.27
C ARG A 431 -13.00 -7.36 -5.59
N CYS A 432 -12.17 -8.23 -5.00
CA CYS A 432 -12.27 -9.67 -5.19
C CYS A 432 -13.60 -10.22 -4.68
N ILE A 433 -14.09 -9.74 -3.53
CA ILE A 433 -15.40 -10.12 -2.97
C ILE A 433 -16.52 -9.73 -3.93
N LEU A 434 -16.57 -8.47 -4.37
CA LEU A 434 -17.59 -8.00 -5.30
C LEU A 434 -17.61 -8.80 -6.62
N LEU A 435 -16.43 -9.15 -7.15
CA LEU A 435 -16.31 -9.99 -8.34
C LEU A 435 -16.76 -11.44 -8.06
N GLN A 436 -16.48 -11.96 -6.86
CA GLN A 436 -16.91 -13.30 -6.46
C GLN A 436 -18.43 -13.37 -6.37
N ASP A 437 -19.08 -12.36 -5.80
CA ASP A 437 -20.54 -12.27 -5.71
C ASP A 437 -21.17 -12.19 -7.11
N SER A 438 -20.59 -11.36 -7.98
CA SER A 438 -21.01 -11.25 -9.38
C SER A 438 -20.88 -12.58 -10.12
N MET A 439 -19.79 -13.32 -9.89
CA MET A 439 -19.55 -14.65 -10.48
C MET A 439 -20.54 -15.67 -9.92
N ASN A 440 -20.82 -15.66 -8.62
CA ASN A 440 -21.79 -16.56 -8.00
C ASN A 440 -23.20 -16.35 -8.54
N MET A 441 -23.59 -15.09 -8.78
CA MET A 441 -24.90 -14.73 -9.30
C MET A 441 -25.07 -15.06 -10.80
N LEU A 442 -24.05 -14.79 -11.63
CA LEU A 442 -24.21 -14.77 -13.09
C LEU A 442 -23.54 -15.95 -13.81
N PHE A 443 -22.68 -16.71 -13.14
CA PHE A 443 -21.85 -17.73 -13.78
C PHE A 443 -22.12 -19.13 -13.22
N SER A 444 -23.00 -19.86 -13.91
CA SER A 444 -23.29 -21.26 -13.61
C SER A 444 -22.94 -22.19 -14.77
N GLY A 445 -22.31 -23.32 -14.47
CA GLY A 445 -22.02 -24.37 -15.44
C GLY A 445 -23.27 -24.99 -16.08
N SER A 446 -24.42 -24.94 -15.39
CA SER A 446 -25.70 -25.41 -15.93
C SER A 446 -26.16 -24.61 -17.16
N THR A 447 -25.73 -23.35 -17.27
CA THR A 447 -26.15 -22.42 -18.34
C THR A 447 -25.31 -22.55 -19.62
N VAL A 448 -24.50 -23.61 -19.77
CA VAL A 448 -23.62 -23.80 -20.93
C VAL A 448 -24.37 -23.86 -22.27
N GLY A 449 -25.58 -24.41 -22.26
CA GLY A 449 -26.47 -24.49 -23.42
C GLY A 449 -27.18 -23.18 -23.74
N ASP A 450 -27.26 -22.26 -22.78
CA ASP A 450 -27.99 -21.01 -22.88
C ASP A 450 -27.13 -19.97 -23.61
N LYS A 451 -27.44 -19.74 -24.89
CA LYS A 451 -26.71 -18.77 -25.71
C LYS A 451 -26.76 -17.39 -25.07
N GLY A 452 -25.59 -16.79 -24.85
CA GLY A 452 -25.46 -15.48 -24.23
C GLY A 452 -25.23 -15.52 -22.71
N SER A 453 -25.35 -16.68 -22.05
CA SER A 453 -24.93 -16.81 -20.66
C SER A 453 -23.42 -16.61 -20.52
N LEU A 454 -22.96 -16.18 -19.34
CA LEU A 454 -21.52 -16.02 -19.09
C LEU A 454 -20.75 -17.33 -19.32
N PHE A 455 -21.32 -18.48 -18.91
CA PHE A 455 -20.65 -19.76 -19.10
C PHE A 455 -20.58 -20.17 -20.58
N HIS A 456 -21.63 -19.89 -21.36
CA HIS A 456 -21.64 -20.09 -22.79
C HIS A 456 -20.58 -19.22 -23.49
N ILE A 457 -20.56 -17.91 -23.21
CA ILE A 457 -19.60 -16.96 -23.80
C ILE A 457 -18.17 -17.38 -23.47
N LYS A 458 -17.88 -17.72 -22.20
CA LYS A 458 -16.56 -18.19 -21.78
C LYS A 458 -16.07 -19.33 -22.66
N ASN A 459 -16.92 -20.35 -22.90
CA ASN A 459 -16.56 -21.51 -23.70
C ASN A 459 -16.44 -21.17 -25.20
N ARG A 460 -17.34 -20.33 -25.71
CA ARG A 460 -17.39 -19.93 -27.12
C ARG A 460 -16.16 -19.10 -27.54
N PHE A 461 -15.74 -18.17 -26.68
CA PHE A 461 -14.63 -17.23 -26.94
C PHE A 461 -13.31 -17.68 -26.28
N GLY A 462 -13.29 -18.80 -25.57
CA GLY A 462 -12.05 -19.43 -25.13
C GLY A 462 -11.41 -18.82 -23.88
N PHE A 463 -12.18 -18.21 -22.98
CA PHE A 463 -11.72 -17.68 -21.68
C PHE A 463 -11.41 -18.81 -20.67
N ARG A 464 -10.48 -19.71 -21.01
CA ARG A 464 -10.17 -20.93 -20.24
C ARG A 464 -9.58 -20.65 -18.85
N THR A 465 -8.94 -19.49 -18.68
CA THR A 465 -8.30 -19.07 -17.42
C THR A 465 -9.30 -18.56 -16.39
N VAL A 466 -10.53 -18.24 -16.81
CA VAL A 466 -11.62 -17.84 -15.88
C VAL A 466 -12.07 -19.06 -15.09
N LYS A 467 -12.08 -18.93 -13.77
CA LYS A 467 -12.51 -19.96 -12.82
C LYS A 467 -13.68 -19.45 -12.00
N LYS A 468 -14.37 -20.37 -11.31
CA LYS A 468 -15.44 -20.03 -10.37
C LYS A 468 -14.89 -19.27 -9.14
N LYS A 469 -13.71 -19.68 -8.64
CA LYS A 469 -13.00 -19.00 -7.55
C LYS A 469 -12.19 -17.82 -8.11
N ILE A 470 -12.58 -16.61 -7.75
CA ILE A 470 -12.01 -15.36 -8.30
C ILE A 470 -10.59 -15.10 -7.80
N SER A 471 -10.25 -15.45 -6.56
CA SER A 471 -8.89 -15.27 -6.01
C SER A 471 -7.80 -15.86 -6.90
N ASP A 472 -8.13 -16.91 -7.66
CA ASP A 472 -7.19 -17.65 -8.50
C ASP A 472 -7.06 -17.06 -9.92
N CYS A 473 -7.94 -16.13 -10.30
CA CYS A 473 -8.06 -15.66 -11.67
C CYS A 473 -8.57 -14.21 -11.82
N VAL A 474 -8.34 -13.34 -10.82
CA VAL A 474 -8.89 -11.97 -10.74
C VAL A 474 -8.77 -11.20 -12.06
N ASN A 475 -7.57 -11.12 -12.65
CA ASN A 475 -7.35 -10.37 -13.89
C ASN A 475 -8.14 -10.96 -15.06
N SER A 476 -8.10 -12.28 -15.24
CA SER A 476 -8.87 -12.95 -16.30
C SER A 476 -10.38 -12.81 -16.12
N ALA A 477 -10.87 -12.80 -14.87
CA ALA A 477 -12.28 -12.56 -14.59
C ALA A 477 -12.67 -11.12 -14.93
N VAL A 478 -11.87 -10.13 -14.54
CA VAL A 478 -12.08 -8.72 -14.90
C VAL A 478 -12.13 -8.53 -16.42
N ASP A 479 -11.15 -9.08 -17.14
CA ASP A 479 -11.10 -8.98 -18.60
C ASP A 479 -12.33 -9.64 -19.24
N PHE A 480 -12.78 -10.75 -18.67
CA PHE A 480 -13.98 -11.45 -19.13
C PHE A 480 -15.26 -10.64 -18.89
N PHE A 481 -15.44 -10.06 -17.70
CA PHE A 481 -16.58 -9.17 -17.42
C PHE A 481 -16.57 -7.93 -18.33
N ASN A 482 -15.41 -7.32 -18.55
CA ASN A 482 -15.26 -6.19 -19.48
C ASN A 482 -15.63 -6.61 -20.91
N PHE A 483 -15.11 -7.75 -21.38
CA PHE A 483 -15.41 -8.29 -22.72
C PHE A 483 -16.92 -8.53 -22.92
N VAL A 484 -17.58 -9.17 -21.95
CA VAL A 484 -19.03 -9.42 -22.04
C VAL A 484 -19.82 -8.13 -22.00
N THR A 485 -19.44 -7.19 -21.14
CA THR A 485 -20.12 -5.90 -21.01
C THR A 485 -19.99 -5.08 -22.30
N GLU A 486 -18.76 -4.93 -22.81
CA GLU A 486 -18.50 -4.21 -24.07
C GLU A 486 -19.25 -4.86 -25.25
N GLY A 487 -19.17 -6.18 -25.39
CA GLY A 487 -19.86 -6.91 -26.46
C GLY A 487 -21.38 -6.78 -26.38
N SER A 488 -21.95 -6.88 -25.17
CA SER A 488 -23.41 -6.75 -24.98
C SER A 488 -23.91 -5.35 -25.30
N VAL A 489 -23.18 -4.31 -24.88
CA VAL A 489 -23.50 -2.91 -25.23
C VAL A 489 -23.46 -2.72 -26.76
N CYS A 490 -22.41 -3.22 -27.43
CA CYS A 490 -22.29 -3.10 -28.89
C CYS A 490 -23.45 -3.80 -29.62
N MET A 491 -23.85 -4.98 -29.16
CA MET A 491 -25.00 -5.70 -29.74
C MET A 491 -26.32 -4.94 -29.59
N ILE A 492 -26.55 -4.33 -28.41
CA ILE A 492 -27.76 -3.51 -28.18
C ILE A 492 -27.75 -2.28 -29.09
N VAL A 493 -26.62 -1.60 -29.23
CA VAL A 493 -26.50 -0.44 -30.11
C VAL A 493 -26.70 -0.80 -31.58
N CYS A 494 -26.15 -1.92 -32.04
CA CYS A 494 -26.40 -2.42 -33.40
C CYS A 494 -27.91 -2.63 -33.64
N ASN A 495 -28.61 -3.21 -32.67
CA ASN A 495 -30.05 -3.40 -32.74
C ASN A 495 -30.84 -2.07 -32.74
N ILE A 496 -30.42 -1.07 -31.94
CA ILE A 496 -31.05 0.26 -31.94
C ILE A 496 -30.86 0.97 -33.29
N LEU A 497 -29.68 0.83 -33.90
CA LEU A 497 -29.33 1.43 -35.19
C LEU A 497 -29.80 0.63 -36.41
N ASN A 498 -30.39 -0.56 -36.20
CA ASN A 498 -30.74 -1.53 -37.24
C ASN A 498 -29.57 -1.88 -38.18
N ILE A 499 -28.38 -2.09 -37.61
CA ILE A 499 -27.18 -2.52 -38.34
C ILE A 499 -26.76 -3.93 -37.90
N ASP A 500 -26.17 -4.69 -38.81
CA ASP A 500 -25.78 -6.08 -38.55
C ASP A 500 -24.44 -6.22 -37.79
N ASN A 501 -23.55 -5.23 -37.91
CA ASN A 501 -22.24 -5.24 -37.27
C ASN A 501 -21.73 -3.81 -36.97
N ILE A 502 -20.72 -3.72 -36.10
CA ILE A 502 -20.13 -2.46 -35.62
C ILE A 502 -19.31 -1.72 -36.69
N ASP A 503 -18.88 -2.40 -37.75
CA ASP A 503 -18.08 -1.83 -38.84
C ASP A 503 -18.95 -1.14 -39.92
N VAL A 504 -20.27 -1.31 -39.85
CA VAL A 504 -21.24 -0.72 -40.78
C VAL A 504 -21.68 0.63 -40.25
N ASN A 505 -21.45 1.68 -41.04
CA ASN A 505 -22.00 2.99 -40.76
C ASN A 505 -23.52 2.98 -40.99
N SER A 506 -24.28 3.55 -40.06
CA SER A 506 -25.73 3.69 -40.19
C SER A 506 -26.10 4.94 -40.98
N ASP A 507 -26.93 4.80 -42.01
CA ASP A 507 -27.49 5.92 -42.78
C ASP A 507 -28.43 6.82 -41.95
N VAL A 508 -28.80 6.38 -40.73
CA VAL A 508 -29.70 7.09 -39.82
C VAL A 508 -28.98 8.21 -39.06
N ILE A 509 -27.64 8.24 -39.09
CA ILE A 509 -26.86 9.19 -38.30
C ILE A 509 -26.74 10.54 -39.03
N PRO A 510 -27.07 11.66 -38.36
CA PRO A 510 -26.93 12.99 -38.92
C PRO A 510 -25.49 13.36 -39.31
N GLU A 511 -25.35 14.11 -40.41
CA GLU A 511 -24.10 14.75 -40.81
C GLU A 511 -23.76 15.93 -39.88
N ASP A 512 -24.78 16.60 -39.32
CA ASP A 512 -24.60 17.68 -38.37
C ASP A 512 -24.02 17.17 -37.04
N GLY A 513 -22.98 17.86 -36.54
CA GLY A 513 -22.28 17.44 -35.32
C GLY A 513 -23.12 17.54 -34.05
N THR A 514 -24.08 18.47 -34.01
CA THR A 514 -24.95 18.68 -32.84
C THR A 514 -26.02 17.59 -32.80
N GLU A 515 -26.70 17.38 -33.92
CA GLU A 515 -27.72 16.33 -34.03
C GLU A 515 -27.12 14.92 -33.82
N ARG A 516 -25.88 14.71 -34.28
CA ARG A 516 -25.12 13.47 -34.01
C ARG A 516 -24.84 13.27 -32.52
N GLN A 517 -24.46 14.34 -31.81
CA GLN A 517 -24.22 14.27 -30.37
C GLN A 517 -25.50 13.96 -29.60
N GLU A 518 -26.62 14.60 -29.94
CA GLU A 518 -27.92 14.34 -29.32
C GLU A 518 -28.38 12.88 -29.55
N MET A 519 -28.20 12.38 -30.78
CA MET A 519 -28.51 10.98 -31.11
C MET A 519 -27.60 10.00 -30.35
N PHE A 520 -26.30 10.31 -30.23
CA PHE A 520 -25.35 9.51 -29.45
C PHE A 520 -25.76 9.40 -27.98
N GLU A 521 -26.17 10.52 -27.36
CA GLU A 521 -26.64 10.55 -25.98
C GLU A 521 -27.95 9.78 -25.80
N ASP A 522 -28.92 9.92 -26.71
CA ASP A 522 -30.19 9.17 -26.66
C ASP A 522 -29.97 7.65 -26.78
N ILE A 523 -29.11 7.21 -27.70
CA ILE A 523 -28.75 5.79 -27.85
C ILE A 523 -28.15 5.26 -26.54
N CYS A 524 -27.17 5.95 -25.98
CA CYS A 524 -26.50 5.51 -24.75
C CYS A 524 -27.49 5.45 -23.57
N LYS A 525 -28.38 6.43 -23.46
CA LYS A 525 -29.44 6.46 -22.45
C LYS A 525 -30.42 5.30 -22.62
N ARG A 526 -30.83 4.98 -23.84
CA ARG A 526 -31.69 3.82 -24.14
C ARG A 526 -31.04 2.49 -23.76
N VAL A 527 -29.74 2.33 -24.00
CA VAL A 527 -28.99 1.14 -23.55
C VAL A 527 -29.08 1.00 -22.03
N VAL A 528 -28.83 2.08 -21.28
CA VAL A 528 -28.91 2.05 -19.80
C VAL A 528 -30.33 1.76 -19.31
N GLN A 529 -31.35 2.34 -19.94
CA GLN A 529 -32.75 2.08 -19.59
C GLN A 529 -33.15 0.62 -19.76
N LEU A 530 -32.61 -0.08 -20.77
CA LEU A 530 -32.89 -1.50 -21.00
C LEU A 530 -32.36 -2.41 -19.88
N VAL A 531 -31.24 -2.02 -19.25
CA VAL A 531 -30.59 -2.81 -18.19
C VAL A 531 -30.83 -2.24 -16.79
N TRP A 532 -31.65 -1.19 -16.68
CA TRP A 532 -31.90 -0.53 -15.41
C TRP A 532 -32.66 -1.48 -14.47
N PRO A 533 -32.15 -1.74 -13.25
CA PRO A 533 -32.80 -2.67 -12.34
C PRO A 533 -34.16 -2.12 -11.89
N LYS A 534 -35.10 -3.02 -11.60
CA LYS A 534 -36.35 -2.66 -10.93
C LYS A 534 -36.03 -2.37 -9.46
N ILE A 535 -36.05 -1.09 -9.08
CA ILE A 535 -35.75 -0.66 -7.71
C ILE A 535 -37.03 -0.71 -6.87
N ASP A 536 -37.00 -1.42 -5.74
CA ASP A 536 -38.11 -1.44 -4.78
C ASP A 536 -38.07 -0.21 -3.87
N MET A 537 -38.54 0.91 -4.40
CA MET A 537 -38.60 2.17 -3.64
C MET A 537 -39.54 2.08 -2.43
N LYS A 538 -40.50 1.16 -2.43
CA LYS A 538 -41.46 1.02 -1.32
C LYS A 538 -40.79 0.41 -0.10
N SER A 539 -40.06 -0.69 -0.28
CA SER A 539 -39.31 -1.30 0.83
C SER A 539 -38.26 -0.35 1.40
N ILE A 540 -37.61 0.46 0.55
CA ILE A 540 -36.66 1.48 1.01
C ILE A 540 -37.37 2.55 1.86
N GLN A 541 -38.55 3.02 1.45
CA GLN A 541 -39.33 4.00 2.22
C GLN A 541 -39.83 3.42 3.54
N GLN A 542 -40.36 2.19 3.53
CA GLN A 542 -40.78 1.49 4.74
C GLN A 542 -39.63 1.31 5.74
N ALA A 543 -38.45 0.90 5.26
CA ALA A 543 -37.26 0.79 6.10
C ALA A 543 -36.83 2.16 6.65
N ALA A 544 -36.99 3.25 5.88
CA ALA A 544 -36.64 4.60 6.32
C ALA A 544 -37.60 5.17 7.38
N GLU A 545 -38.89 4.82 7.31
CA GLU A 545 -39.94 5.29 8.22
C GLU A 545 -39.97 4.53 9.54
N GLY A 546 -39.30 3.37 9.62
CA GLY A 546 -39.14 2.61 10.87
C GLY A 546 -40.42 1.97 11.40
N ASP A 547 -41.43 1.79 10.53
CA ASP A 547 -42.70 1.20 10.93
C ASP A 547 -42.50 -0.23 11.43
N VAL A 548 -42.71 -0.40 12.73
CA VAL A 548 -42.96 -1.69 13.36
C VAL A 548 -44.23 -2.22 12.71
N VAL A 549 -44.10 -3.32 11.96
CA VAL A 549 -45.25 -4.12 11.55
C VAL A 549 -46.10 -4.34 12.79
N GLN A 550 -47.28 -3.71 12.86
CA GLN A 550 -48.31 -4.10 13.81
C GLN A 550 -48.70 -5.51 13.41
N ASP A 551 -48.22 -6.51 14.15
CA ASP A 551 -48.76 -7.86 14.15
C ASP A 551 -50.24 -7.77 14.48
N SER A 552 -51.07 -7.64 13.45
CA SER A 552 -52.49 -7.94 13.56
C SER A 552 -52.62 -9.45 13.52
N ASP A 553 -52.97 -10.03 14.68
CA ASP A 553 -53.38 -11.42 14.85
C ASP A 553 -54.15 -11.97 13.65
N SER A 554 -53.50 -12.83 12.87
CA SER A 554 -54.19 -13.84 12.08
C SER A 554 -53.29 -15.08 12.00
N ASP A 555 -53.60 -16.05 12.86
CA ASP A 555 -53.18 -17.44 12.70
C ASP A 555 -53.63 -17.95 11.32
N ASP A 556 -52.73 -17.91 10.33
CA ASP A 556 -52.75 -18.74 9.12
C ASP A 556 -51.40 -18.60 8.39
N ASP A 557 -50.51 -19.57 8.58
CA ASP A 557 -49.31 -19.81 7.76
C ASP A 557 -49.77 -20.51 6.46
N PRO A 558 -49.27 -20.17 5.23
CA PRO A 558 -47.87 -20.40 4.91
C PRO A 558 -47.19 -19.41 3.94
N GLN A 559 -45.86 -19.30 4.11
CA GLN A 559 -44.84 -18.99 3.09
C GLN A 559 -44.77 -17.54 2.56
N TYR A 560 -44.13 -16.67 3.34
CA TYR A 560 -43.29 -15.61 2.77
C TYR A 560 -41.84 -15.89 3.13
N LEU A 561 -40.99 -16.08 2.11
CA LEU A 561 -39.54 -16.10 2.25
C LEU A 561 -39.07 -14.72 2.70
N ASP A 562 -38.68 -14.63 3.96
CA ASP A 562 -37.95 -13.52 4.54
C ASP A 562 -36.45 -13.70 4.21
N ASP A 563 -36.04 -13.20 3.04
CA ASP A 563 -34.71 -13.39 2.46
C ASP A 563 -33.66 -12.36 2.94
N THR A 564 -33.88 -11.64 4.06
CA THR A 564 -32.94 -10.57 4.48
C THR A 564 -32.47 -10.63 5.92
N ILE A 565 -32.72 -11.73 6.64
CA ILE A 565 -32.10 -11.97 7.95
C ILE A 565 -31.39 -13.34 7.89
N LEU A 566 -30.06 -13.31 7.85
CA LEU A 566 -29.21 -14.49 8.01
C LEU A 566 -29.42 -15.07 9.42
N TYR A 567 -30.39 -15.97 9.55
CA TYR A 567 -30.46 -16.86 10.69
C TYR A 567 -29.29 -17.85 10.60
N TRP A 568 -28.43 -17.82 11.61
CA TRP A 568 -27.55 -18.93 11.94
C TRP A 568 -28.44 -20.10 12.37
N ASN A 569 -28.69 -21.02 11.45
CA ASN A 569 -29.48 -22.22 11.72
C ASN A 569 -28.52 -23.39 11.91
N ASP A 570 -28.43 -23.90 13.14
CA ASP A 570 -27.53 -24.99 13.61
C ASP A 570 -27.74 -26.35 12.89
N GLN A 571 -28.62 -26.41 11.88
CA GLN A 571 -28.95 -27.64 11.13
C GLN A 571 -28.42 -27.67 9.69
N THR A 572 -27.65 -26.66 9.24
CA THR A 572 -27.02 -26.63 7.90
C THR A 572 -25.50 -26.78 7.93
N GLN A 573 -24.97 -27.33 9.03
CA GLN A 573 -23.53 -27.51 9.22
C GLN A 573 -22.89 -28.43 8.15
N ASP A 574 -23.67 -29.35 7.57
CA ASP A 574 -23.16 -30.32 6.58
C ASP A 574 -23.13 -29.82 5.12
N GLU A 575 -23.82 -28.71 4.77
CA GLU A 575 -23.82 -28.18 3.39
C GLU A 575 -23.00 -26.90 3.20
N LEU A 576 -22.63 -26.21 4.29
CA LEU A 576 -21.79 -25.00 4.25
C LEU A 576 -20.28 -25.28 4.32
N GLU A 577 -19.85 -26.47 4.77
CA GLU A 577 -18.43 -26.87 4.74
C GLU A 577 -17.85 -26.95 3.31
N GLU A 578 -18.69 -27.11 2.27
CA GLU A 578 -18.24 -27.12 0.87
C GLU A 578 -18.07 -25.73 0.22
N THR A 579 -18.59 -24.65 0.83
CA THR A 579 -18.57 -23.30 0.22
C THR A 579 -17.61 -22.32 0.90
N LEU A 580 -17.11 -22.66 2.08
CA LEU A 580 -15.93 -22.00 2.64
C LEU A 580 -14.67 -22.53 1.94
N PRO A 581 -13.71 -21.66 1.57
CA PRO A 581 -12.44 -22.14 1.04
C PRO A 581 -11.73 -22.96 2.12
N TYR A 582 -11.79 -24.29 2.01
CA TYR A 582 -10.91 -25.23 2.68
C TYR A 582 -9.47 -24.72 2.51
N TYR A 583 -8.95 -24.10 3.56
CA TYR A 583 -7.52 -24.11 3.82
C TYR A 583 -7.32 -25.33 4.69
N GLU A 584 -6.47 -26.26 4.25
CA GLU A 584 -6.06 -27.40 5.07
C GLU A 584 -5.55 -26.86 6.42
N ASP A 585 -6.38 -26.97 7.44
CA ASP A 585 -5.93 -26.93 8.82
C ASP A 585 -4.99 -28.13 8.97
N SER A 586 -3.72 -27.85 9.20
CA SER A 586 -2.80 -28.88 9.65
C SER A 586 -3.26 -29.30 11.04
N ASP A 587 -3.84 -30.49 11.13
CA ASP A 587 -4.18 -31.18 12.38
C ASP A 587 -3.00 -31.11 13.36
N ASP A 588 -3.09 -30.21 14.33
CA ASP A 588 -2.30 -30.30 15.56
C ASP A 588 -2.99 -31.34 16.45
N GLU A 589 -2.63 -32.59 16.23
CA GLU A 589 -2.98 -33.70 17.11
C GLU A 589 -2.35 -33.46 18.49
N PHE A 590 -3.18 -33.00 19.44
CA PHE A 590 -2.89 -33.01 20.87
C PHE A 590 -2.71 -34.45 21.35
N GLY A 591 -1.49 -34.96 21.26
CA GLY A 591 -1.06 -36.14 22.00
C GLY A 591 -0.77 -35.78 23.46
N MET A 592 -1.81 -35.85 24.32
CA MET A 592 -1.59 -36.12 25.74
C MET A 592 -1.10 -37.56 25.90
N ASN A 593 0.19 -37.72 26.24
CA ASN A 593 0.71 -38.63 27.27
C ASN A 593 2.22 -38.44 27.45
#